data_AF-A0A370DR53-F1
#
_entry.id   AF-A0A370DR53-F1
#
_cell.length_a   1.000
_cell.length_b   1.000
_cell.length_c   1.000
_cell.angle_alpha   90.00
_cell.angle_beta   90.00
_cell.angle_gamma   90.00
#
_symmetry.space_group_name_H-M   'P 1'
#
loop_
_entity.id
_entity.type
_entity.pdbx_description
1 polymer ?
#
loop_
_entity_poly.entity_id
_entity_poly.type
_entity_poly.pdbx_seq_one_letter_code
_entity_poly.pdbx_strand_id
1 'polypeptide(L)'
;MEILRLAIADLRAETLLTFCLIGSLAAIGAPLLILDGLRTGIVESLRQDLVGDPVFREVRPAETRPYDEAFFAALRARSDVDFVMEGITRGASSIIVSASDAASSEAGPRVESETILDMLPTAPGDPLLTSYAAQVPDAGGAVLSAEAAVQLKVKLDDRLTLEIGRQRASAREVETVEAWVKGVLPARADPLPRIYLPFALVRDIETYREGYAVSERDWPGSPPDVAPGFDGLYILSERPLKATVQSRLQTLTGFFIGEPGEPDGFVKRLGMTFPEEQSVFRLSAIERLAGPEVLRRVISVLRGQNYDVFPYVDHLVVTIEGPGGEMNPALPVRTSDNLRHLFEAPVAEINRIQVPADLGYRVGETVTLIAATDGDPVRVPAVIAGLSENPPVQFVELSAALGGMLRRGQKQRVRYDSLTDRLRVERTSFRGFRLYTETIDQVPALVRHMQGLGIDVVAQVGTIERILLLDQGLMRLFLIIAIIGGAGASVVLLTSLYAAVERKQASLGHLRILGISRGDIFVFPVYQALIMALVAVAAAALSAHIIAALINTFQAEQLGLKGDICRITLDAHVYACLIALGLSFTSSFFAALRATRIDPADAMRQE
;
A
#
# COMPACT_ATOMS: atom_id res chain seq x y z
N MET A 1 43.33 -42.62 27.51
CA MET A 1 42.13 -43.49 27.54
C MET A 1 41.83 -44.04 28.93
N GLU A 2 42.84 -44.33 29.76
CA GLU A 2 42.63 -44.90 31.10
C GLU A 2 41.90 -43.96 32.07
N ILE A 3 42.21 -42.65 32.04
CA ILE A 3 41.55 -41.64 32.90
C ILE A 3 40.06 -41.50 32.59
N LEU A 4 39.66 -41.63 31.31
CA LEU A 4 38.26 -41.62 30.91
C LEU A 4 37.51 -42.83 31.49
N ARG A 5 38.13 -44.02 31.46
CA ARG A 5 37.55 -45.23 32.08
C ARG A 5 37.44 -45.07 33.59
N LEU A 6 38.44 -44.47 34.23
CA LEU A 6 38.42 -44.18 35.67
C LEU A 6 37.31 -43.18 36.01
N ALA A 7 37.14 -42.12 35.24
CA ALA A 7 36.07 -41.14 35.43
C ALA A 7 34.67 -41.77 35.30
N ILE A 8 34.47 -42.66 34.33
CA ILE A 8 33.21 -43.41 34.16
C ILE A 8 32.99 -44.37 35.34
N ALA A 9 34.02 -45.10 35.77
CA ALA A 9 33.92 -46.01 36.90
C ALA A 9 33.59 -45.26 38.19
N ASP A 10 34.16 -44.07 38.38
CA ASP A 10 33.91 -43.21 39.53
C ASP A 10 32.47 -42.66 39.56
N LEU A 11 31.97 -42.19 38.42
CA LEU A 11 30.56 -41.78 38.28
C LEU A 11 29.59 -42.94 38.55
N ARG A 12 29.98 -44.17 38.20
CA ARG A 12 29.21 -45.38 38.51
C ARG A 12 29.30 -45.83 39.96
N ALA A 13 30.36 -45.46 40.70
CA ALA A 13 30.46 -45.78 42.12
C ALA A 13 29.52 -44.86 42.94
N GLU A 14 29.42 -43.58 42.57
CA GLU A 14 28.53 -42.60 43.19
C GLU A 14 27.23 -42.39 42.38
N THR A 15 26.53 -43.49 42.05
CA THR A 15 25.34 -43.44 41.18
C THR A 15 24.25 -42.49 41.68
N LEU A 16 23.94 -42.49 42.99
CA LEU A 16 22.89 -41.65 43.57
C LEU A 16 23.21 -40.15 43.42
N LEU A 17 24.46 -39.78 43.69
CA LEU A 17 24.91 -38.39 43.65
C LEU A 17 25.01 -37.91 42.18
N THR A 18 25.52 -38.77 41.31
CA THR A 18 25.56 -38.54 39.85
C THR A 18 24.16 -38.38 39.27
N PHE A 19 23.20 -39.22 39.65
CA PHE A 19 21.81 -39.12 39.20
C PHE A 19 21.14 -37.83 39.68
N CYS A 20 21.37 -37.43 40.95
CA CYS A 20 20.85 -36.18 41.49
C CYS A 20 21.40 -34.96 40.75
N LEU A 21 22.69 -34.95 40.41
CA LEU A 21 23.31 -33.87 39.63
C LEU A 21 22.73 -33.81 38.22
N ILE A 22 22.72 -34.94 37.51
CA ILE A 22 22.15 -35.04 36.16
C ILE A 22 20.69 -34.58 36.17
N GLY A 23 19.90 -35.03 37.15
CA GLY A 23 18.52 -34.62 37.34
C GLY A 23 18.38 -33.12 37.62
N SER A 24 19.25 -32.53 38.43
CA SER A 24 19.24 -31.08 38.72
C SER A 24 19.57 -30.24 37.49
N LEU A 25 20.57 -30.65 36.70
CA LEU A 25 20.92 -29.99 35.44
C LEU A 25 19.81 -30.17 34.39
N ALA A 26 19.24 -31.37 34.30
CA ALA A 26 18.13 -31.64 33.39
C ALA A 26 16.88 -30.83 33.77
N ALA A 27 16.59 -30.66 35.06
CA ALA A 27 15.48 -29.86 35.56
C ALA A 27 15.62 -28.35 35.26
N ILE A 28 16.85 -27.86 35.07
CA ILE A 28 17.10 -26.48 34.61
C ILE A 28 16.99 -26.39 33.08
N GLY A 29 17.53 -27.38 32.36
CA GLY A 29 17.57 -27.36 30.89
C GLY A 29 16.23 -27.65 30.21
N ALA A 30 15.44 -28.59 30.74
CA ALA A 30 14.20 -29.02 30.12
C ALA A 30 13.14 -27.90 30.02
N PRO A 31 12.86 -27.10 31.07
CA PRO A 31 11.93 -25.98 30.97
C PRO A 31 12.37 -24.91 29.97
N LEU A 32 13.68 -24.66 29.84
CA LEU A 32 14.20 -23.73 28.84
C LEU A 32 13.93 -24.23 27.42
N LEU A 33 14.19 -25.51 27.15
CA LEU A 33 13.89 -26.13 25.86
C LEU A 33 12.39 -26.10 25.53
N ILE A 34 11.54 -26.35 26.52
CA ILE A 34 10.08 -26.28 26.37
C ILE A 34 9.64 -24.84 26.07
N LEU A 35 10.17 -23.85 26.80
CA LEU A 35 9.81 -22.45 26.63
C LEU A 35 10.21 -21.94 25.23
N ASP A 36 11.40 -22.30 24.76
CA ASP A 36 11.83 -21.99 23.39
C ASP A 36 10.98 -22.70 22.34
N GLY A 37 10.64 -23.97 22.58
CA GLY A 37 9.76 -24.74 21.70
C GLY A 37 8.35 -24.17 21.61
N LEU A 38 7.78 -23.72 22.73
CA LEU A 38 6.48 -23.03 22.78
C LEU A 38 6.54 -21.68 22.09
N ARG A 39 7.57 -20.88 22.36
CA ARG A 39 7.75 -19.59 21.66
C ARG A 39 7.82 -19.81 20.16
N THR A 40 8.66 -20.74 19.71
CA THR A 40 8.85 -21.03 18.28
C THR A 40 7.56 -21.54 17.65
N GLY A 41 6.85 -22.47 18.30
CA GLY A 41 5.58 -22.99 17.77
C GLY A 41 4.46 -21.96 17.74
N ILE A 42 4.29 -21.14 18.77
CA ILE A 42 3.28 -20.05 18.79
C ILE A 42 3.61 -18.98 17.75
N VAL A 43 4.86 -18.51 17.71
CA VAL A 43 5.28 -17.46 16.76
C VAL A 43 5.16 -17.97 15.33
N GLU A 44 5.56 -19.22 15.07
CA GLU A 44 5.45 -19.83 13.74
C GLU A 44 3.99 -20.06 13.35
N SER A 45 3.11 -20.48 14.27
CA SER A 45 1.67 -20.63 13.99
C SER A 45 1.02 -19.29 13.65
N LEU A 46 1.27 -18.24 14.47
CA LEU A 46 0.80 -16.88 14.19
C LEU A 46 1.37 -16.37 12.86
N ARG A 47 2.67 -16.58 12.63
CA ARG A 47 3.35 -16.18 11.39
C ARG A 47 2.78 -16.92 10.18
N GLN A 48 2.50 -18.21 10.27
CA GLN A 48 1.89 -18.98 9.17
C GLN A 48 0.49 -18.48 8.83
N ASP A 49 -0.31 -18.14 9.84
CA ASP A 49 -1.64 -17.55 9.62
C ASP A 49 -1.56 -16.20 8.90
N LEU A 50 -0.55 -15.37 9.21
CA LEU A 50 -0.37 -14.05 8.58
C LEU A 50 0.35 -14.11 7.23
N VAL A 51 1.38 -14.95 7.10
CA VAL A 51 2.16 -15.12 5.87
C VAL A 51 1.32 -15.83 4.81
N GLY A 52 0.49 -16.78 5.24
CA GLY A 52 -0.45 -17.47 4.37
C GLY A 52 -1.59 -16.59 3.87
N ASP A 53 -1.82 -15.43 4.49
CA ASP A 53 -2.83 -14.48 4.05
C ASP A 53 -2.16 -13.28 3.32
N PRO A 54 -2.28 -13.21 1.98
CA PRO A 54 -1.65 -12.17 1.17
C PRO A 54 -2.14 -10.76 1.53
N VAL A 55 -3.28 -10.60 2.21
CA VAL A 55 -3.80 -9.31 2.67
C VAL A 55 -2.81 -8.59 3.60
N PHE A 56 -2.02 -9.32 4.40
CA PHE A 56 -1.00 -8.71 5.27
C PHE A 56 0.24 -8.24 4.53
N ARG A 57 0.46 -8.72 3.31
CA ARG A 57 1.56 -8.30 2.44
C ARG A 57 1.15 -7.18 1.49
N GLU A 58 -0.14 -6.85 1.42
CA GLU A 58 -0.71 -5.85 0.53
C GLU A 58 -0.45 -4.42 1.02
N VAL A 59 -0.08 -3.55 0.08
CA VAL A 59 -0.06 -2.09 0.26
C VAL A 59 -0.81 -1.44 -0.89
N ARG A 60 -1.65 -0.45 -0.57
CA ARG A 60 -2.43 0.32 -1.54
C ARG A 60 -2.44 1.80 -1.17
N PRO A 61 -2.63 2.74 -2.11
CA PRO A 61 -2.66 4.15 -1.77
C PRO A 61 -3.94 4.52 -1.00
N ALA A 62 -3.80 5.40 -0.02
CA ALA A 62 -4.93 5.94 0.74
C ALA A 62 -5.76 6.92 -0.11
N GLU A 63 -5.08 7.65 -1.00
CA GLU A 63 -5.65 8.68 -1.85
C GLU A 63 -5.46 8.38 -3.35
N THR A 64 -6.40 8.86 -4.16
CA THR A 64 -6.36 8.74 -5.61
C THR A 64 -5.52 9.88 -6.17
N ARG A 65 -4.37 9.57 -6.77
CA ARG A 65 -3.45 10.56 -7.37
C ARG A 65 -2.82 10.00 -8.64
N PRO A 66 -2.36 10.84 -9.59
CA PRO A 66 -1.73 10.35 -10.81
C PRO A 66 -0.36 9.72 -10.52
N TYR A 67 -0.12 8.54 -11.08
CA TYR A 67 1.14 7.80 -11.09
C TYR A 67 1.55 7.54 -12.54
N ASP A 68 2.81 7.78 -12.87
CA ASP A 68 3.37 7.53 -14.19
C ASP A 68 3.96 6.12 -14.30
N GLU A 69 4.32 5.73 -15.53
CA GLU A 69 4.91 4.41 -15.81
C GLU A 69 6.31 4.27 -15.18
N ALA A 70 7.06 5.37 -15.07
CA ALA A 70 8.38 5.38 -14.44
C ALA A 70 8.32 5.00 -12.95
N PHE A 71 7.31 5.48 -12.22
CA PHE A 71 7.04 5.09 -10.84
C PHE A 71 6.83 3.57 -10.73
N PHE A 72 6.01 2.98 -11.60
CA PHE A 72 5.76 1.53 -11.58
C PHE A 72 6.98 0.71 -11.99
N ALA A 73 7.76 1.17 -12.96
CA ALA A 73 9.02 0.54 -13.35
C ALA A 73 10.02 0.53 -12.17
N ALA A 74 10.11 1.64 -11.42
CA ALA A 74 10.95 1.72 -10.23
C ALA A 74 10.49 0.77 -9.12
N LEU A 75 9.18 0.62 -8.89
CA LEU A 75 8.63 -0.33 -7.91
C LEU A 75 8.90 -1.79 -8.30
N ARG A 76 8.72 -2.15 -9.57
CA ARG A 76 8.97 -3.51 -10.08
C ARG A 76 10.45 -3.91 -10.01
N ALA A 77 11.36 -2.95 -10.02
CA ALA A 77 12.80 -3.21 -9.92
C ALA A 77 13.27 -3.48 -8.48
N ARG A 78 12.41 -3.33 -7.47
CA ARG A 78 12.79 -3.53 -6.07
C ARG A 78 12.75 -5.00 -5.68
N SER A 79 13.71 -5.44 -4.86
CA SER A 79 13.77 -6.81 -4.37
C SER A 79 12.79 -7.13 -3.24
N ASP A 80 12.23 -6.10 -2.57
CA ASP A 80 11.26 -6.26 -1.48
C ASP A 80 9.79 -6.23 -1.95
N VAL A 81 9.58 -6.22 -3.27
CA VAL A 81 8.26 -6.19 -3.91
C VAL A 81 8.10 -7.44 -4.78
N ASP A 82 7.07 -8.22 -4.50
CA ASP A 82 6.74 -9.47 -5.20
C ASP A 82 5.84 -9.22 -6.41
N PHE A 83 4.86 -8.32 -6.26
CA PHE A 83 3.88 -8.03 -7.30
C PHE A 83 3.45 -6.57 -7.27
N VAL A 84 3.26 -5.98 -8.46
CA VAL A 84 2.76 -4.61 -8.64
C VAL A 84 1.69 -4.60 -9.71
N MET A 85 0.52 -4.12 -9.35
CA MET A 85 -0.58 -3.90 -10.26
C MET A 85 -1.00 -2.43 -10.26
N GLU A 86 -1.05 -1.82 -11.43
CA GLU A 86 -1.64 -0.50 -11.62
C GLU A 86 -3.14 -0.54 -11.34
N GLY A 87 -3.63 0.47 -10.63
CA GLY A 87 -5.02 0.61 -10.24
C GLY A 87 -5.74 1.70 -11.02
N ILE A 88 -7.04 1.50 -11.19
CA ILE A 88 -7.96 2.46 -11.79
C ILE A 88 -8.52 3.43 -10.75
N THR A 89 -9.23 4.45 -11.20
CA THR A 89 -9.96 5.33 -10.28
C THR A 89 -11.04 4.60 -9.49
N ARG A 90 -11.22 4.96 -8.21
CA ARG A 90 -12.37 4.52 -7.39
C ARG A 90 -13.73 4.81 -8.04
N GLY A 91 -13.82 5.82 -8.91
CA GLY A 91 -15.05 6.13 -9.67
C GLY A 91 -15.29 5.20 -10.87
N ALA A 92 -14.24 4.60 -11.43
CA ALA A 92 -14.31 3.68 -12.56
C ALA A 92 -14.32 2.20 -12.16
N SER A 93 -14.15 1.88 -10.87
CA SER A 93 -14.12 0.50 -10.38
C SER A 93 -15.50 -0.13 -10.23
N SER A 94 -16.57 0.66 -10.05
CA SER A 94 -17.92 0.10 -9.96
C SER A 94 -18.43 -0.40 -11.31
N ILE A 95 -18.84 -1.66 -11.40
CA ILE A 95 -19.38 -2.29 -12.60
C ILE A 95 -20.70 -3.00 -12.30
N ILE A 96 -21.66 -2.93 -13.22
CA ILE A 96 -22.90 -3.69 -13.14
C ILE A 96 -22.61 -5.08 -13.72
N VAL A 97 -22.96 -6.12 -12.98
CA VAL A 97 -22.78 -7.51 -13.39
C VAL A 97 -24.12 -8.21 -13.29
N SER A 98 -24.52 -8.88 -14.36
CA SER A 98 -25.68 -9.76 -14.39
C SER A 98 -25.27 -11.19 -14.72
N ALA A 99 -26.01 -12.15 -14.16
CA ALA A 99 -25.86 -13.56 -14.47
C ALA A 99 -27.19 -14.10 -15.02
N SER A 100 -27.10 -14.84 -16.14
CA SER A 100 -28.26 -15.50 -16.73
C SER A 100 -28.38 -16.92 -16.20
N ASP A 101 -29.51 -17.28 -15.60
CA ASP A 101 -29.76 -18.63 -15.11
C ASP A 101 -29.98 -19.61 -16.27
N ALA A 102 -28.96 -20.42 -16.58
CA ALA A 102 -29.00 -21.42 -17.65
C ALA A 102 -30.03 -22.54 -17.38
N ALA A 103 -30.52 -22.69 -16.15
CA ALA A 103 -31.47 -23.75 -15.77
C ALA A 103 -32.95 -23.40 -15.98
N SER A 104 -33.27 -22.16 -16.41
CA SER A 104 -34.65 -21.71 -16.60
C SER A 104 -35.06 -21.68 -18.08
N SER A 105 -34.99 -22.83 -18.75
CA SER A 105 -35.68 -23.04 -20.03
C SER A 105 -36.94 -23.86 -19.76
N GLU A 106 -38.05 -23.16 -19.52
CA GLU A 106 -39.43 -23.46 -19.96
C GLU A 106 -40.42 -22.54 -19.19
N ALA A 107 -40.90 -21.50 -19.88
CA ALA A 107 -42.13 -20.75 -19.58
C ALA A 107 -42.28 -19.99 -18.24
N GLY A 108 -41.20 -19.52 -17.60
CA GLY A 108 -41.25 -18.56 -16.47
C GLY A 108 -40.48 -17.27 -16.74
N PRO A 109 -40.75 -16.15 -16.02
CA PRO A 109 -39.96 -14.93 -16.14
C PRO A 109 -38.50 -15.19 -15.76
N ARG A 110 -37.55 -14.89 -16.66
CA ARG A 110 -36.11 -14.98 -16.40
C ARG A 110 -35.76 -14.11 -15.19
N VAL A 111 -35.28 -14.74 -14.11
CA VAL A 111 -34.74 -14.00 -12.96
C VAL A 111 -33.27 -13.77 -13.23
N GLU A 112 -32.96 -12.62 -13.84
CA GLU A 112 -31.57 -12.16 -13.95
C GLU A 112 -31.13 -11.63 -12.58
N SER A 113 -30.09 -12.25 -12.02
CA SER A 113 -29.46 -11.72 -10.81
C SER A 113 -28.47 -10.64 -11.23
N GLU A 114 -28.83 -9.39 -11.02
CA GLU A 114 -28.03 -8.19 -11.30
C GLU A 114 -27.52 -7.58 -9.98
N THR A 115 -26.24 -7.25 -9.91
CA THR A 115 -25.66 -6.51 -8.78
C THR A 115 -24.55 -5.58 -9.24
N ILE A 116 -24.19 -4.62 -8.39
CA ILE A 116 -23.06 -3.72 -8.62
C ILE A 116 -21.87 -4.24 -7.82
N LEU A 117 -20.78 -4.54 -8.52
CA LEU A 117 -19.54 -5.03 -7.93
C LEU A 117 -18.42 -4.00 -8.06
N ASP A 118 -17.45 -4.07 -7.16
CA ASP A 118 -16.21 -3.32 -7.26
C ASP A 118 -15.19 -4.17 -8.06
N MET A 119 -14.68 -3.61 -9.15
CA MET A 119 -13.81 -4.25 -10.12
C MET A 119 -12.35 -3.98 -9.77
N LEU A 120 -11.56 -5.04 -9.67
CA LEU A 120 -10.12 -4.97 -9.41
C LEU A 120 -9.33 -5.61 -10.56
N PRO A 121 -8.25 -4.95 -11.02
CA PRO A 121 -7.35 -5.57 -11.99
C PRO A 121 -6.51 -6.68 -11.35
N THR A 122 -6.30 -7.73 -12.11
CA THR A 122 -5.36 -8.80 -11.80
C THR A 122 -4.51 -9.16 -13.03
N ALA A 123 -3.37 -9.78 -12.76
CA ALA A 123 -2.39 -10.19 -13.77
C ALA A 123 -1.67 -11.47 -13.29
N PRO A 124 -0.97 -12.18 -14.19
CA PRO A 124 -0.18 -13.35 -13.81
C PRO A 124 0.80 -13.02 -12.69
N GLY A 125 0.87 -13.89 -11.67
CA GLY A 125 1.70 -13.69 -10.49
C GLY A 125 1.01 -12.97 -9.33
N ASP A 126 -0.28 -12.65 -9.43
CA ASP A 126 -1.05 -12.05 -8.33
C ASP A 126 -1.05 -12.98 -7.10
N PRO A 127 -0.42 -12.57 -5.97
CA PRO A 127 -0.30 -13.41 -4.79
C PRO A 127 -1.66 -13.74 -4.17
N LEU A 128 -2.66 -12.86 -4.31
CA LEU A 128 -3.99 -13.10 -3.77
C LEU A 128 -4.65 -14.32 -4.43
N LEU A 129 -4.64 -14.38 -5.76
CA LEU A 129 -5.24 -15.49 -6.50
C LEU A 129 -4.42 -16.78 -6.32
N THR A 130 -3.09 -16.65 -6.37
CA THR A 130 -2.17 -17.80 -6.26
C THR A 130 -2.29 -18.48 -4.89
N SER A 131 -2.41 -17.70 -3.80
CA SER A 131 -2.52 -18.23 -2.42
C SER A 131 -3.79 -19.06 -2.18
N TYR A 132 -4.83 -18.80 -2.99
CA TYR A 132 -6.09 -19.53 -2.92
C TYR A 132 -6.32 -20.48 -4.11
N ALA A 133 -5.26 -20.79 -4.86
CA ALA A 133 -5.31 -21.64 -6.05
C ALA A 133 -6.39 -21.23 -7.07
N ALA A 134 -6.73 -19.94 -7.11
CA ALA A 134 -7.60 -19.38 -8.12
C ALA A 134 -6.79 -19.14 -9.39
N GLN A 135 -7.32 -19.58 -10.54
CA GLN A 135 -6.68 -19.30 -11.82
C GLN A 135 -6.79 -17.81 -12.13
N VAL A 136 -5.67 -17.18 -12.49
CA VAL A 136 -5.69 -15.81 -13.00
C VAL A 136 -6.54 -15.77 -14.27
N PRO A 137 -7.57 -14.90 -14.34
CA PRO A 137 -8.47 -14.85 -15.49
C PRO A 137 -7.73 -14.46 -16.76
N ASP A 138 -8.07 -15.14 -17.86
CA ASP A 138 -7.73 -14.77 -19.23
C ASP A 138 -8.69 -13.69 -19.75
N ALA A 139 -8.56 -13.25 -21.01
CA ALA A 139 -9.30 -12.10 -21.54
C ALA A 139 -10.84 -12.18 -21.41
N GLY A 140 -11.41 -13.40 -21.34
CA GLY A 140 -12.83 -13.64 -21.07
C GLY A 140 -13.12 -14.18 -19.66
N GLY A 141 -12.13 -14.34 -18.80
CA GLY A 141 -12.30 -14.86 -17.45
C GLY A 141 -12.62 -13.78 -16.43
N ALA A 142 -13.25 -14.19 -15.33
CA ALA A 142 -13.45 -13.39 -14.13
C ALA A 142 -13.26 -14.25 -12.89
N VAL A 143 -12.70 -13.68 -11.83
CA VAL A 143 -12.66 -14.31 -10.49
C VAL A 143 -13.53 -13.48 -9.54
N LEU A 144 -14.43 -14.14 -8.81
CA LEU A 144 -15.37 -13.47 -7.91
C LEU A 144 -14.95 -13.65 -6.46
N SER A 145 -15.27 -12.69 -5.60
CA SER A 145 -15.30 -12.97 -4.16
C SER A 145 -16.49 -13.86 -3.79
N ALA A 146 -16.44 -14.53 -2.64
CA ALA A 146 -17.53 -15.37 -2.16
C ALA A 146 -18.85 -14.58 -2.05
N GLU A 147 -18.78 -13.35 -1.55
CA GLU A 147 -19.96 -12.48 -1.41
C GLU A 147 -20.54 -12.10 -2.79
N ALA A 148 -19.69 -11.80 -3.78
CA ALA A 148 -20.13 -11.52 -5.14
C ALA A 148 -20.80 -12.75 -5.80
N ALA A 149 -20.21 -13.94 -5.64
CA ALA A 149 -20.78 -15.18 -6.17
C ALA A 149 -22.13 -15.52 -5.54
N VAL A 150 -22.29 -15.26 -4.23
CA VAL A 150 -23.57 -15.45 -3.51
C VAL A 150 -24.63 -14.47 -4.01
N GLN A 151 -24.31 -13.18 -4.16
CA GLN A 151 -25.25 -12.16 -4.63
C GLN A 151 -25.71 -12.42 -6.07
N LEU A 152 -24.78 -12.82 -6.95
CA LEU A 152 -25.06 -13.18 -8.34
C LEU A 152 -25.67 -14.59 -8.50
N LYS A 153 -25.62 -15.43 -7.45
CA LYS A 153 -26.04 -16.84 -7.45
C LYS A 153 -25.33 -17.70 -8.50
N VAL A 154 -24.04 -17.46 -8.70
CA VAL A 154 -23.21 -18.14 -9.71
C VAL A 154 -22.17 -19.07 -9.09
N LYS A 155 -21.68 -20.00 -9.90
CA LYS A 155 -20.63 -20.98 -9.60
C LYS A 155 -19.51 -20.90 -10.64
N LEU A 156 -18.49 -21.74 -10.46
CA LEU A 156 -17.42 -21.91 -11.43
C LEU A 156 -18.00 -22.25 -12.82
N ASP A 157 -17.41 -21.66 -13.85
CA ASP A 157 -17.75 -21.77 -15.26
C ASP A 157 -19.11 -21.16 -15.69
N ASP A 158 -19.85 -20.54 -14.78
CA ASP A 158 -21.05 -19.77 -15.14
C ASP A 158 -20.69 -18.52 -15.95
N ARG A 159 -21.65 -18.08 -16.77
CA ARG A 159 -21.51 -16.91 -17.64
C ARG A 159 -22.03 -15.64 -16.96
N LEU A 160 -21.23 -14.59 -17.04
CA LEU A 160 -21.52 -13.25 -16.56
C LEU A 160 -21.64 -12.29 -17.75
N THR A 161 -22.50 -11.30 -17.61
CA THR A 161 -22.57 -10.14 -18.48
C THR A 161 -22.15 -8.92 -17.67
N LEU A 162 -21.09 -8.26 -18.13
CA LEU A 162 -20.57 -7.04 -17.55
C LEU A 162 -21.14 -5.85 -18.32
N GLU A 163 -21.86 -4.95 -17.66
CA GLU A 163 -22.39 -3.74 -18.29
C GLU A 163 -21.51 -2.53 -17.99
N ILE A 164 -21.03 -1.90 -19.05
CA ILE A 164 -20.15 -0.76 -19.00
C ILE A 164 -20.91 0.49 -19.46
N GLY A 165 -21.45 1.19 -18.47
CA GLY A 165 -22.14 2.45 -18.69
C GLY A 165 -21.20 3.66 -18.70
N ARG A 166 -21.42 4.57 -19.65
CA ARG A 166 -20.91 5.94 -19.63
C ARG A 166 -22.01 6.96 -19.90
N GLN A 167 -21.80 8.19 -19.45
CA GLN A 167 -22.66 9.33 -19.75
C GLN A 167 -21.95 10.23 -20.77
N ARG A 168 -22.57 10.44 -21.93
CA ARG A 168 -22.01 11.27 -23.01
C ARG A 168 -23.10 12.16 -23.60
N ALA A 169 -22.88 13.48 -23.61
CA ALA A 169 -23.76 14.47 -24.24
C ALA A 169 -25.27 14.32 -23.95
N SER A 170 -25.65 13.92 -22.73
CA SER A 170 -27.03 13.69 -22.24
C SER A 170 -27.65 12.33 -22.59
N ALA A 171 -26.92 11.43 -23.24
CA ALA A 171 -27.32 10.05 -23.48
C ALA A 171 -26.48 9.06 -22.66
N ARG A 172 -27.12 7.98 -22.18
CA ARG A 172 -26.43 6.85 -21.55
C ARG A 172 -26.04 5.87 -22.65
N GLU A 173 -24.75 5.63 -22.80
CA GLU A 173 -24.22 4.59 -23.69
C GLU A 173 -23.80 3.41 -22.82
N VAL A 174 -24.18 2.20 -23.22
CA VAL A 174 -23.88 0.96 -22.48
C VAL A 174 -23.31 -0.03 -23.47
N GLU A 175 -22.12 -0.53 -23.17
CA GLU A 175 -21.51 -1.66 -23.84
C GLU A 175 -21.55 -2.87 -22.92
N THR A 176 -21.60 -4.08 -23.47
CA THR A 176 -21.61 -5.32 -22.70
C THR A 176 -20.41 -6.21 -23.05
N VAL A 177 -19.89 -6.91 -22.04
CA VAL A 177 -18.84 -7.92 -22.20
C VAL A 177 -19.29 -9.20 -21.55
N GLU A 178 -19.16 -10.32 -22.25
CA GLU A 178 -19.33 -11.64 -21.65
C GLU A 178 -18.04 -12.08 -20.95
N ALA A 179 -18.17 -12.59 -19.73
CA ALA A 179 -17.07 -13.17 -18.97
C ALA A 179 -17.50 -14.49 -18.31
N TRP A 180 -16.55 -15.40 -18.07
CA TRP A 180 -16.80 -16.69 -17.41
C TRP A 180 -16.14 -16.73 -16.03
N VAL A 181 -16.83 -17.29 -15.05
CA VAL A 181 -16.29 -17.45 -13.69
C VAL A 181 -15.18 -18.51 -13.70
N LYS A 182 -13.92 -18.07 -13.63
CA LYS A 182 -12.72 -18.94 -13.56
C LYS A 182 -12.28 -19.25 -12.14
N GLY A 183 -12.87 -18.59 -11.15
CA GLY A 183 -12.60 -18.87 -9.74
C GLY A 183 -13.53 -18.11 -8.81
N VAL A 184 -13.71 -18.65 -7.61
CA VAL A 184 -14.41 -17.97 -6.51
C VAL A 184 -13.51 -17.99 -5.28
N LEU A 185 -13.09 -16.79 -4.86
CA LEU A 185 -12.25 -16.60 -3.69
C LEU A 185 -13.07 -16.78 -2.39
N PRO A 186 -12.51 -17.40 -1.34
CA PRO A 186 -13.20 -17.54 -0.07
C PRO A 186 -13.37 -16.16 0.62
N ALA A 187 -14.36 -16.03 1.51
CA ALA A 187 -14.65 -14.76 2.21
C ALA A 187 -13.46 -14.20 3.02
N ARG A 188 -12.53 -15.07 3.44
CA ARG A 188 -11.27 -14.65 4.10
C ARG A 188 -10.33 -13.88 3.19
N ALA A 189 -10.33 -14.19 1.89
CA ALA A 189 -9.48 -13.57 0.89
C ALA A 189 -9.97 -12.16 0.55
N ASP A 190 -11.28 -12.05 0.36
CA ASP A 190 -11.95 -10.78 0.14
C ASP A 190 -13.38 -10.85 0.68
N PRO A 191 -13.69 -10.13 1.77
CA PRO A 191 -15.03 -10.14 2.34
C PRO A 191 -16.01 -9.23 1.59
N LEU A 192 -15.52 -8.38 0.67
CA LEU A 192 -16.35 -7.44 -0.07
C LEU A 192 -16.86 -8.05 -1.38
N PRO A 193 -18.04 -7.62 -1.87
CA PRO A 193 -18.55 -8.05 -3.18
C PRO A 193 -17.70 -7.45 -4.31
N ARG A 194 -16.80 -8.25 -4.87
CA ARG A 194 -15.79 -7.82 -5.84
C ARG A 194 -15.62 -8.81 -6.99
N ILE A 195 -15.19 -8.26 -8.12
CA ILE A 195 -14.83 -9.00 -9.33
C ILE A 195 -13.39 -8.65 -9.74
N TYR A 196 -12.58 -9.68 -9.92
CA TYR A 196 -11.21 -9.59 -10.40
C TYR A 196 -11.19 -9.88 -11.88
N LEU A 197 -10.75 -8.91 -12.68
CA LEU A 197 -10.72 -8.98 -14.14
C LEU A 197 -9.29 -8.77 -14.66
N PRO A 198 -8.96 -9.30 -15.85
CA PRO A 198 -7.67 -9.07 -16.48
C PRO A 198 -7.39 -7.57 -16.61
N PHE A 199 -6.16 -7.16 -16.33
CA PHE A 199 -5.76 -5.76 -16.40
C PHE A 199 -6.10 -5.08 -17.74
N ALA A 200 -5.95 -5.81 -18.86
CA ALA A 200 -6.33 -5.29 -20.18
C ALA A 200 -7.82 -4.90 -20.24
N LEU A 201 -8.71 -5.78 -19.79
CA LEU A 201 -10.16 -5.54 -19.72
C LEU A 201 -10.48 -4.34 -18.83
N VAL A 202 -9.91 -4.30 -17.63
CA VAL A 202 -10.10 -3.18 -16.69
C VAL A 202 -9.64 -1.85 -17.31
N ARG A 203 -8.49 -1.84 -17.98
CA ARG A 203 -7.93 -0.65 -18.65
C ARG A 203 -8.83 -0.16 -19.77
N ASP A 204 -9.34 -1.07 -20.59
CA ASP A 204 -10.26 -0.76 -21.69
C ASP A 204 -11.58 -0.18 -21.17
N ILE A 205 -12.12 -0.74 -20.08
CA ILE A 205 -13.33 -0.24 -19.41
C ILE A 205 -13.12 1.20 -18.93
N GLU A 206 -11.99 1.48 -18.28
CA GLU A 206 -11.64 2.84 -17.87
C GLU A 206 -11.48 3.77 -19.09
N THR A 207 -10.81 3.30 -20.15
CA THR A 207 -10.62 4.03 -21.42
C THR A 207 -11.96 4.44 -22.03
N TYR A 208 -12.91 3.51 -22.10
CA TYR A 208 -14.24 3.75 -22.63
C TYR A 208 -15.05 4.72 -21.76
N ARG A 209 -14.98 4.59 -20.43
CA ARG A 209 -15.65 5.48 -19.47
C ARG A 209 -15.07 6.89 -19.47
N GLU A 210 -13.79 7.04 -19.75
CA GLU A 210 -13.14 8.33 -20.00
C GLU A 210 -13.54 8.92 -21.36
N GLY A 211 -14.20 8.15 -22.22
CA GLY A 211 -14.77 8.60 -23.50
C GLY A 211 -13.97 8.19 -24.72
N TYR A 212 -12.77 7.62 -24.56
CA TYR A 212 -11.94 7.20 -25.69
C TYR A 212 -12.54 5.97 -26.41
N ALA A 213 -12.19 5.80 -27.68
CA ALA A 213 -12.48 4.56 -28.39
C ALA A 213 -11.58 3.43 -27.89
N VAL A 214 -12.09 2.21 -27.90
CA VAL A 214 -11.30 1.00 -27.60
C VAL A 214 -11.32 0.13 -28.84
N SER A 215 -10.31 0.29 -29.70
CA SER A 215 -10.21 -0.42 -30.97
C SER A 215 -10.14 -1.94 -30.81
N GLU A 216 -9.53 -2.44 -29.73
CA GLU A 216 -9.44 -3.88 -29.45
C GLU A 216 -10.81 -4.54 -29.21
N ARG A 217 -11.85 -3.76 -28.93
CA ARG A 217 -13.23 -4.24 -28.69
C ARG A 217 -14.28 -3.61 -29.59
N ASP A 218 -13.85 -2.86 -30.60
CA ASP A 218 -14.72 -2.09 -31.48
C ASP A 218 -15.67 -1.13 -30.73
N TRP A 219 -15.29 -0.69 -29.52
CA TRP A 219 -16.11 0.23 -28.74
C TRP A 219 -15.96 1.66 -29.27
N PRO A 220 -17.07 2.31 -29.64
CA PRO A 220 -17.02 3.65 -30.18
C PRO A 220 -16.55 4.63 -29.11
N GLY A 221 -15.81 5.63 -29.55
CA GLY A 221 -15.39 6.70 -28.65
C GLY A 221 -14.59 7.76 -29.38
N SER A 222 -14.36 8.84 -28.66
CA SER A 222 -13.59 9.98 -29.11
C SER A 222 -13.06 10.65 -27.86
N PRO A 223 -11.78 11.02 -27.78
CA PRO A 223 -11.25 11.69 -26.60
C PRO A 223 -12.18 12.84 -26.19
N PRO A 224 -12.54 12.95 -24.90
CA PRO A 224 -13.47 13.98 -24.47
C PRO A 224 -12.86 15.34 -24.76
N ASP A 225 -13.67 16.23 -25.35
CA ASP A 225 -13.31 17.63 -25.47
C ASP A 225 -13.12 18.23 -24.07
N VAL A 226 -12.13 19.11 -23.94
CA VAL A 226 -11.93 19.84 -22.68
C VAL A 226 -13.09 20.80 -22.51
N ALA A 227 -14.00 20.51 -21.58
CA ALA A 227 -15.04 21.47 -21.24
C ALA A 227 -14.43 22.67 -20.50
N PRO A 228 -14.88 23.92 -20.75
CA PRO A 228 -14.35 25.09 -20.07
C PRO A 228 -14.69 25.06 -18.56
N GLY A 229 -13.77 25.54 -17.72
CA GLY A 229 -13.97 25.73 -16.29
C GLY A 229 -13.54 27.11 -15.84
N PHE A 230 -14.37 27.78 -15.04
CA PHE A 230 -14.16 29.18 -14.64
C PHE A 230 -13.93 29.33 -13.13
N ASP A 231 -13.14 30.32 -12.73
CA ASP A 231 -12.94 30.66 -11.31
C ASP A 231 -14.14 31.44 -10.76
N GLY A 232 -14.96 32.03 -11.64
CA GLY A 232 -16.24 32.60 -11.26
C GLY A 232 -17.00 33.26 -12.41
N LEU A 233 -18.03 34.02 -12.05
CA LEU A 233 -18.95 34.68 -12.97
C LEU A 233 -19.26 36.09 -12.47
N TYR A 234 -19.37 37.06 -13.37
CA TYR A 234 -20.05 38.33 -13.11
C TYR A 234 -21.46 38.28 -13.68
N ILE A 235 -22.45 38.71 -12.90
CA ILE A 235 -23.83 38.87 -13.32
C ILE A 235 -24.13 40.36 -13.36
N LEU A 236 -24.51 40.84 -14.53
CA LEU A 236 -24.90 42.22 -14.80
C LEU A 236 -26.42 42.25 -14.94
N SER A 237 -27.09 43.12 -14.21
CA SER A 237 -28.54 43.28 -14.27
C SER A 237 -28.96 44.73 -14.09
N GLU A 238 -30.03 45.14 -14.77
CA GLU A 238 -30.59 46.50 -14.65
C GLU A 238 -31.09 46.83 -13.23
N ARG A 239 -31.48 45.79 -12.47
CA ARG A 239 -31.97 45.91 -11.10
C ARG A 239 -31.17 44.99 -10.18
N PRO A 240 -31.03 45.32 -8.89
CA PRO A 240 -30.34 44.44 -7.94
C PRO A 240 -31.08 43.11 -7.81
N LEU A 241 -30.32 42.01 -7.77
CA LEU A 241 -30.86 40.66 -7.61
C LEU A 241 -31.60 40.55 -6.27
N LYS A 242 -32.82 40.02 -6.29
CA LYS A 242 -33.60 39.75 -5.07
C LYS A 242 -32.86 38.76 -4.17
N ALA A 243 -32.94 38.95 -2.85
CA ALA A 243 -32.31 38.06 -1.86
C ALA A 243 -32.68 36.57 -2.04
N THR A 244 -33.91 36.28 -2.48
CA THR A 244 -34.36 34.90 -2.78
C THR A 244 -33.62 34.26 -3.96
N VAL A 245 -33.25 35.06 -4.97
CA VAL A 245 -32.49 34.60 -6.14
C VAL A 245 -31.03 34.39 -5.74
N GLN A 246 -30.47 35.31 -4.95
CA GLN A 246 -29.12 35.17 -4.39
C GLN A 246 -28.99 33.88 -3.56
N SER A 247 -29.92 33.64 -2.63
CA SER A 247 -29.93 32.42 -1.82
C SER A 247 -30.07 31.14 -2.66
N ARG A 248 -30.90 31.15 -3.71
CA ARG A 248 -31.01 30.01 -4.64
C ARG A 248 -29.74 29.79 -5.45
N LEU A 249 -29.07 30.84 -5.91
CA LEU A 249 -27.78 30.73 -6.59
C LEU A 249 -26.76 30.08 -5.68
N GLN A 250 -26.59 30.57 -4.46
CA GLN A 250 -25.64 30.00 -3.49
C GLN A 250 -25.95 28.53 -3.18
N THR A 251 -27.22 28.19 -2.92
CA THR A 251 -27.63 26.82 -2.53
C THR A 251 -27.48 25.81 -3.68
N LEU A 252 -27.83 26.17 -4.91
CA LEU A 252 -27.88 25.23 -6.04
C LEU A 252 -26.56 25.11 -6.81
N THR A 253 -25.64 26.06 -6.63
CA THR A 253 -24.37 26.10 -7.37
C THR A 253 -23.15 25.94 -6.47
N GLY A 254 -23.28 26.23 -5.16
CA GLY A 254 -22.15 26.23 -4.23
C GLY A 254 -21.22 27.44 -4.39
N PHE A 255 -21.57 28.43 -5.22
CA PHE A 255 -20.78 29.65 -5.36
C PHE A 255 -20.88 30.55 -4.14
N PHE A 256 -19.78 31.22 -3.85
CA PHE A 256 -19.76 32.35 -2.94
C PHE A 256 -20.17 33.63 -3.69
N ILE A 257 -21.13 34.36 -3.14
CA ILE A 257 -21.56 35.66 -3.69
C ILE A 257 -20.69 36.74 -3.04
N GLY A 258 -19.84 37.38 -3.83
CA GLY A 258 -19.02 38.52 -3.39
C GLY A 258 -19.85 39.78 -3.17
N GLU A 259 -19.22 40.79 -2.55
CA GLU A 259 -19.87 42.10 -2.34
C GLU A 259 -20.24 42.76 -3.68
N PRO A 260 -21.40 43.43 -3.76
CA PRO A 260 -21.80 44.15 -4.97
C PRO A 260 -20.87 45.35 -5.22
N GLY A 261 -20.43 45.50 -6.47
CA GLY A 261 -19.59 46.64 -6.89
C GLY A 261 -18.11 46.49 -6.55
N GLU A 262 -17.40 45.64 -7.28
CA GLU A 262 -15.91 45.55 -7.29
C GLU A 262 -15.38 46.11 -8.64
N PRO A 263 -15.27 47.45 -8.84
CA PRO A 263 -14.96 48.04 -10.14
C PRO A 263 -13.57 47.65 -10.65
N ASP A 264 -12.56 47.75 -9.79
CA ASP A 264 -11.17 47.43 -10.15
C ASP A 264 -11.02 45.96 -10.54
N GLY A 265 -11.68 45.06 -9.79
CA GLY A 265 -11.67 43.63 -10.07
C GLY A 265 -12.40 43.27 -11.36
N PHE A 266 -13.52 43.94 -11.65
CA PHE A 266 -14.29 43.75 -12.89
C PHE A 266 -13.47 44.16 -14.11
N VAL A 267 -12.90 45.36 -14.11
CA VAL A 267 -12.07 45.88 -15.21
C VAL A 267 -10.83 45.00 -15.40
N LYS A 268 -10.21 44.55 -14.31
CA LYS A 268 -9.02 43.69 -14.36
C LYS A 268 -9.29 42.32 -15.00
N ARG A 269 -10.44 41.71 -14.73
CA ARG A 269 -10.77 40.33 -15.17
C ARG A 269 -11.42 40.28 -16.55
N LEU A 270 -12.34 41.20 -16.84
CA LEU A 270 -13.11 41.20 -18.08
C LEU A 270 -12.59 42.20 -19.12
N GLY A 271 -11.76 43.17 -18.73
CA GLY A 271 -11.25 44.20 -19.65
C GLY A 271 -12.31 45.20 -20.12
N MET A 272 -13.53 45.12 -19.59
CA MET A 272 -14.65 45.99 -19.91
C MET A 272 -14.70 47.18 -18.96
N THR A 273 -15.22 48.31 -19.45
CA THR A 273 -15.56 49.45 -18.60
C THR A 273 -16.64 49.04 -17.59
N PHE A 274 -16.44 49.39 -16.31
CA PHE A 274 -17.41 49.07 -15.27
C PHE A 274 -18.74 49.81 -15.53
N PRO A 275 -19.89 49.11 -15.61
CA PRO A 275 -21.17 49.74 -15.88
C PRO A 275 -21.75 50.35 -14.60
N GLU A 276 -21.52 51.64 -14.38
CA GLU A 276 -22.01 52.35 -13.19
C GLU A 276 -23.55 52.36 -13.07
N GLU A 277 -24.26 52.25 -14.19
CA GLU A 277 -25.73 52.28 -14.25
C GLU A 277 -26.38 50.90 -14.01
N GLN A 278 -25.58 49.82 -13.87
CA GLN A 278 -26.08 48.46 -13.69
C GLN A 278 -25.64 47.87 -12.34
N SER A 279 -26.43 46.92 -11.84
CA SER A 279 -26.04 46.13 -10.67
C SER A 279 -25.10 44.99 -11.08
N VAL A 280 -23.90 44.98 -10.51
CA VAL A 280 -22.86 43.97 -10.79
C VAL A 280 -22.67 43.06 -9.58
N PHE A 281 -22.93 41.77 -9.77
CA PHE A 281 -22.73 40.74 -8.75
C PHE A 281 -21.62 39.77 -9.16
N ARG A 282 -20.73 39.45 -8.22
CA ARG A 282 -19.67 38.46 -8.43
C ARG A 282 -20.04 37.14 -7.78
N LEU A 283 -19.98 36.06 -8.56
CA LEU A 283 -19.97 34.69 -8.09
C LEU A 283 -18.54 34.16 -8.17
N SER A 284 -18.07 33.52 -7.11
CA SER A 284 -16.73 32.93 -7.05
C SER A 284 -16.79 31.47 -6.67
N ALA A 285 -16.01 30.65 -7.38
CA ALA A 285 -15.82 29.25 -7.10
C ALA A 285 -14.60 29.07 -6.20
N ILE A 286 -14.76 28.41 -5.05
CA ILE A 286 -13.67 28.27 -4.06
C ILE A 286 -12.91 26.97 -4.29
N GLU A 287 -13.60 25.83 -4.26
CA GLU A 287 -12.94 24.51 -4.28
C GLU A 287 -12.83 23.90 -5.68
N ARG A 288 -13.83 24.13 -6.55
CA ARG A 288 -13.94 23.52 -7.88
C ARG A 288 -14.29 24.56 -8.93
N LEU A 289 -13.64 24.48 -10.09
CA LEU A 289 -13.96 25.36 -11.23
C LEU A 289 -15.43 25.18 -11.66
N ALA A 290 -16.06 26.29 -12.01
CA ALA A 290 -17.42 26.35 -12.55
C ALA A 290 -17.49 25.68 -13.93
N GLY A 291 -17.92 24.41 -13.96
CA GLY A 291 -18.12 23.67 -15.21
C GLY A 291 -19.50 23.89 -15.85
N PRO A 292 -19.73 23.37 -17.07
CA PRO A 292 -20.96 23.59 -17.85
C PRO A 292 -22.26 23.29 -17.11
N GLU A 293 -22.30 22.24 -16.30
CA GLU A 293 -23.48 21.87 -15.51
C GLU A 293 -23.84 22.92 -14.45
N VAL A 294 -22.83 23.51 -13.81
CA VAL A 294 -23.04 24.58 -12.83
C VAL A 294 -23.51 25.86 -13.55
N LEU A 295 -22.93 26.17 -14.71
CA LEU A 295 -23.34 27.30 -15.54
C LEU A 295 -24.80 27.17 -16.02
N ARG A 296 -25.21 25.97 -16.46
CA ARG A 296 -26.61 25.68 -16.82
C ARG A 296 -27.57 25.88 -15.65
N ARG A 297 -27.17 25.53 -14.42
CA ARG A 297 -27.95 25.82 -13.21
C ARG A 297 -28.07 27.31 -12.94
N VAL A 298 -26.99 28.09 -13.10
CA VAL A 298 -27.02 29.56 -12.98
C VAL A 298 -28.02 30.15 -13.97
N ILE A 299 -27.92 29.79 -15.25
CA ILE A 299 -28.88 30.22 -16.30
C ILE A 299 -30.32 29.83 -15.90
N SER A 300 -30.52 28.61 -15.41
CA SER A 300 -31.84 28.14 -15.02
C SER A 300 -32.43 28.91 -13.83
N VAL A 301 -31.61 29.35 -12.88
CA VAL A 301 -32.07 30.14 -11.72
C VAL A 301 -32.40 31.57 -12.14
N LEU A 302 -31.63 32.14 -13.06
CA LEU A 302 -31.81 33.49 -13.56
C LEU A 302 -32.90 33.61 -14.64
N ARG A 303 -33.37 32.48 -15.21
CA ARG A 303 -34.40 32.42 -16.25
C ARG A 303 -35.60 33.33 -15.94
N GLY A 304 -35.96 34.19 -16.89
CA GLY A 304 -37.07 35.16 -16.77
C GLY A 304 -36.66 36.52 -16.18
N GLN A 305 -35.38 36.75 -15.90
CA GLN A 305 -34.83 38.08 -15.58
C GLN A 305 -34.01 38.62 -16.75
N ASN A 306 -33.82 39.95 -16.82
CA ASN A 306 -32.90 40.55 -17.78
C ASN A 306 -31.49 40.61 -17.16
N TYR A 307 -30.59 39.75 -17.62
CA TYR A 307 -29.24 39.63 -17.09
C TYR A 307 -28.26 39.18 -18.17
N ASP A 308 -27.02 39.64 -18.00
CA ASP A 308 -25.85 39.19 -18.74
C ASP A 308 -24.87 38.51 -17.79
N VAL A 309 -24.25 37.42 -18.24
CA VAL A 309 -23.32 36.64 -17.42
C VAL A 309 -21.97 36.60 -18.12
N PHE A 310 -20.93 37.04 -17.42
CA PHE A 310 -19.56 37.06 -17.93
C PHE A 310 -18.69 36.14 -17.08
N PRO A 311 -18.32 34.96 -17.58
CA PRO A 311 -17.37 34.09 -16.91
C PRO A 311 -15.96 34.69 -16.93
N TYR A 312 -15.20 34.44 -15.87
CA TYR A 312 -13.80 34.86 -15.77
C TYR A 312 -12.88 33.73 -15.31
N VAL A 313 -11.61 33.86 -15.65
CA VAL A 313 -10.51 33.01 -15.18
C VAL A 313 -9.50 33.86 -14.42
N ASP A 314 -9.04 33.36 -13.29
CA ASP A 314 -7.97 33.97 -12.49
C ASP A 314 -6.71 33.07 -12.57
N HIS A 315 -5.53 33.66 -12.37
CA HIS A 315 -4.24 32.95 -12.34
C HIS A 315 -3.83 32.20 -13.63
N LEU A 316 -4.45 32.53 -14.76
CA LEU A 316 -4.02 32.05 -16.07
C LEU A 316 -3.03 33.05 -16.70
N VAL A 317 -1.87 32.54 -17.09
CA VAL A 317 -0.82 33.31 -17.78
C VAL A 317 -0.43 32.56 -19.05
N VAL A 318 -0.29 33.29 -20.15
CA VAL A 318 0.06 32.75 -21.46
C VAL A 318 1.30 33.44 -22.01
N THR A 319 2.10 32.69 -22.73
CA THR A 319 3.19 33.20 -23.56
C THR A 319 2.78 33.09 -25.03
N ILE A 320 3.18 34.07 -25.84
CA ILE A 320 2.92 34.05 -27.28
C ILE A 320 4.24 33.74 -27.99
N GLU A 321 4.24 32.68 -28.79
CA GLU A 321 5.29 32.35 -29.74
C GLU A 321 4.88 32.84 -31.13
N GLY A 322 5.65 33.78 -31.68
CA GLY A 322 5.41 34.33 -33.01
C GLY A 322 5.74 33.35 -34.14
N PRO A 323 5.35 33.65 -35.39
CA PRO A 323 5.58 32.78 -36.54
C PRO A 323 7.07 32.54 -36.85
N GLY A 324 7.96 33.43 -36.39
CA GLY A 324 9.41 33.29 -36.46
C GLY A 324 10.06 32.52 -35.29
N GLY A 325 9.27 32.00 -34.34
CA GLY A 325 9.76 31.34 -33.13
C GLY A 325 10.21 32.30 -32.01
N GLU A 326 9.88 33.59 -32.13
CA GLU A 326 10.14 34.59 -31.11
C GLU A 326 9.17 34.45 -29.93
N MET A 327 9.68 34.56 -28.71
CA MET A 327 8.89 34.35 -27.49
C MET A 327 8.67 35.67 -26.75
N ASN A 328 7.42 36.01 -26.48
CA ASN A 328 7.06 37.18 -25.69
C ASN A 328 7.13 36.91 -24.18
N PRO A 329 7.13 37.94 -23.33
CA PRO A 329 6.92 37.76 -21.90
C PRO A 329 5.56 37.10 -21.60
N ALA A 330 5.48 36.45 -20.46
CA ALA A 330 4.26 35.81 -19.98
C ALA A 330 3.23 36.89 -19.56
N LEU A 331 2.05 36.87 -20.17
CA LEU A 331 1.00 37.87 -20.00
C LEU A 331 -0.25 37.27 -19.33
N PRO A 332 -0.91 38.03 -18.44
CA PRO A 332 -2.18 37.61 -17.84
C PRO A 332 -3.30 37.55 -18.89
N VAL A 333 -4.24 36.65 -18.68
CA VAL A 333 -5.40 36.46 -19.58
C VAL A 333 -6.64 37.19 -19.07
N ARG A 334 -7.42 37.76 -20.00
CA ARG A 334 -8.78 38.25 -19.78
C ARG A 334 -9.78 37.52 -20.68
N THR A 335 -11.04 37.46 -20.25
CA THR A 335 -12.13 36.85 -21.02
C THR A 335 -13.21 37.88 -21.33
N SER A 336 -13.67 37.90 -22.58
CA SER A 336 -14.55 38.96 -23.11
C SER A 336 -15.98 38.53 -23.41
N ASP A 337 -16.26 37.23 -23.49
CA ASP A 337 -17.53 36.76 -24.04
C ASP A 337 -18.60 36.54 -22.98
N ASN A 338 -19.84 36.86 -23.35
CA ASN A 338 -21.02 36.52 -22.56
C ASN A 338 -21.26 35.00 -22.62
N LEU A 339 -21.65 34.43 -21.48
CA LEU A 339 -21.95 33.03 -21.29
C LEU A 339 -22.98 32.46 -22.29
N ARG A 340 -23.86 33.31 -22.85
CA ARG A 340 -24.84 32.88 -23.88
C ARG A 340 -24.15 32.39 -25.16
N HIS A 341 -23.06 33.02 -25.57
CA HIS A 341 -22.31 32.64 -26.78
C HIS A 341 -21.40 31.43 -26.57
N LEU A 342 -21.13 31.07 -25.31
CA LEU A 342 -20.20 30.00 -24.93
C LEU A 342 -20.66 28.59 -25.35
N PHE A 343 -21.98 28.39 -25.50
CA PHE A 343 -22.55 27.10 -25.89
C PHE A 343 -22.86 27.00 -27.39
N GLU A 344 -22.74 28.11 -28.14
CA GLU A 344 -23.24 28.23 -29.51
C GLU A 344 -22.12 28.53 -30.54
N ALA A 345 -20.93 28.98 -30.10
CA ALA A 345 -19.85 29.38 -31.00
C ALA A 345 -19.08 28.18 -31.63
N PRO A 346 -18.76 28.22 -32.94
CA PRO A 346 -17.86 27.26 -33.57
C PRO A 346 -16.42 27.36 -33.02
N VAL A 347 -15.70 26.24 -32.99
CA VAL A 347 -14.32 26.18 -32.45
C VAL A 347 -13.35 27.13 -33.16
N ALA A 348 -13.54 27.39 -34.46
CA ALA A 348 -12.72 28.33 -35.23
C ALA A 348 -12.84 29.80 -34.76
N GLU A 349 -13.93 30.17 -34.09
CA GLU A 349 -14.10 31.52 -33.50
C GLU A 349 -13.45 31.62 -32.11
N ILE A 350 -13.29 30.48 -31.43
CA ILE A 350 -12.76 30.39 -30.05
C ILE A 350 -11.26 30.70 -29.99
N ASN A 351 -10.50 30.42 -31.07
CA ASN A 351 -9.05 30.60 -31.16
C ASN A 351 -8.63 32.01 -31.62
N ARG A 352 -9.56 32.97 -31.61
CA ARG A 352 -9.29 34.38 -31.95
C ARG A 352 -8.90 35.14 -30.69
N ILE A 353 -7.79 35.89 -30.76
CA ILE A 353 -7.23 36.59 -29.61
C ILE A 353 -7.00 38.06 -29.88
N GLN A 354 -7.00 38.87 -28.82
CA GLN A 354 -6.48 40.24 -28.88
C GLN A 354 -5.21 40.34 -28.06
N VAL A 355 -4.22 41.03 -28.63
CA VAL A 355 -2.90 41.18 -28.02
C VAL A 355 -2.52 42.66 -27.90
N PRO A 356 -1.63 43.04 -26.97
CA PRO A 356 -1.14 44.41 -26.86
C PRO A 356 -0.42 44.86 -28.14
N ALA A 357 -0.70 46.08 -28.60
CA ALA A 357 -0.15 46.62 -29.86
C ALA A 357 1.39 46.77 -29.86
N ASP A 358 2.00 46.85 -28.67
CA ASP A 358 3.44 46.99 -28.47
C ASP A 358 4.23 45.70 -28.73
N LEU A 359 3.55 44.55 -28.85
CA LEU A 359 4.17 43.27 -29.22
C LEU A 359 4.52 43.17 -30.73
N GLY A 360 4.09 44.12 -31.56
CA GLY A 360 4.50 44.22 -32.96
C GLY A 360 3.80 43.26 -33.94
N TYR A 361 2.77 42.55 -33.50
CA TYR A 361 1.99 41.64 -34.35
C TYR A 361 0.95 42.33 -35.23
N ARG A 362 0.53 41.66 -36.30
CA ARG A 362 -0.54 42.14 -37.20
C ARG A 362 -1.82 41.31 -37.07
N VAL A 363 -2.95 41.98 -37.27
CA VAL A 363 -4.26 41.31 -37.36
C VAL A 363 -4.25 40.31 -38.51
N GLY A 364 -4.66 39.07 -38.23
CA GLY A 364 -4.66 37.94 -39.15
C GLY A 364 -3.43 37.03 -39.06
N GLU A 365 -2.39 37.41 -38.30
CA GLU A 365 -1.24 36.53 -38.07
C GLU A 365 -1.61 35.35 -37.17
N THR A 366 -1.03 34.18 -37.49
CA THR A 366 -1.16 32.97 -36.68
C THR A 366 0.03 32.86 -35.75
N VAL A 367 -0.25 32.70 -34.46
CA VAL A 367 0.73 32.57 -33.39
C VAL A 367 0.44 31.32 -32.56
N THR A 368 1.41 30.85 -31.80
CA THR A 368 1.18 29.75 -30.84
C THR A 368 1.06 30.33 -29.43
N LEU A 369 -0.11 30.15 -28.81
CA LEU A 369 -0.32 30.41 -27.40
C LEU A 369 0.21 29.26 -26.57
N ILE A 370 1.02 29.58 -25.58
CA ILE A 370 1.63 28.63 -24.66
C ILE A 370 1.11 28.96 -23.25
N ALA A 371 0.15 28.18 -22.76
CA ALA A 371 -0.35 28.31 -21.40
C ALA A 371 0.53 27.51 -20.43
N ALA A 372 1.01 28.16 -19.38
CA ALA A 372 1.76 27.50 -18.33
C ALA A 372 0.84 26.60 -17.49
N THR A 373 1.25 25.36 -17.24
CA THR A 373 0.54 24.38 -16.40
C THR A 373 1.48 23.75 -15.39
N ASP A 374 0.94 23.00 -14.43
CA ASP A 374 1.75 22.20 -13.48
C ASP A 374 2.54 21.07 -14.17
N GLY A 375 2.18 20.71 -15.42
CA GLY A 375 2.90 19.76 -16.27
C GLY A 375 3.41 20.40 -17.57
N ASP A 376 3.34 19.64 -18.67
CA ASP A 376 3.75 20.15 -19.99
C ASP A 376 2.86 21.32 -20.45
N PRO A 377 3.45 22.43 -20.91
CA PRO A 377 2.69 23.61 -21.28
C PRO A 377 1.80 23.32 -22.49
N VAL A 378 0.57 23.82 -22.42
CA VAL A 378 -0.45 23.60 -23.45
C VAL A 378 -0.21 24.59 -24.58
N ARG A 379 0.02 24.07 -25.78
CA ARG A 379 0.26 24.86 -26.99
C ARG A 379 -0.98 24.85 -27.87
N VAL A 380 -1.51 26.03 -28.20
CA VAL A 380 -2.70 26.20 -29.03
C VAL A 380 -2.42 27.22 -30.12
N PRO A 381 -2.62 26.88 -31.41
CA PRO A 381 -2.55 27.88 -32.46
C PRO A 381 -3.70 28.87 -32.32
N ALA A 382 -3.41 30.15 -32.45
CA ALA A 382 -4.36 31.24 -32.32
C ALA A 382 -4.15 32.28 -33.42
N VAL A 383 -5.24 32.97 -33.78
CA VAL A 383 -5.22 34.02 -34.79
C VAL A 383 -5.46 35.36 -34.11
N ILE A 384 -4.60 36.34 -34.41
CA ILE A 384 -4.72 37.68 -33.86
C ILE A 384 -5.89 38.39 -34.56
N ALA A 385 -6.94 38.66 -33.79
CA ALA A 385 -8.17 39.27 -34.28
C ALA A 385 -8.24 40.78 -34.03
N GLY A 386 -7.47 41.29 -33.06
CA GLY A 386 -7.44 42.71 -32.70
C GLY A 386 -6.19 43.07 -31.91
N LEU A 387 -5.88 44.36 -31.86
CA LEU A 387 -4.77 44.91 -31.08
C LEU A 387 -5.33 45.83 -30.00
N SER A 388 -4.88 45.66 -28.77
CA SER A 388 -5.26 46.51 -27.64
C SER A 388 -4.30 47.70 -27.55
N GLU A 389 -4.82 48.92 -27.70
CA GLU A 389 -4.03 50.14 -27.64
C GLU A 389 -3.78 50.58 -26.18
N ASN A 390 -2.52 50.62 -25.76
CA ASN A 390 -2.03 51.18 -24.49
C ASN A 390 -2.87 50.81 -23.24
N PRO A 391 -3.06 49.53 -22.92
CA PRO A 391 -3.70 49.17 -21.67
C PRO A 391 -2.79 49.50 -20.46
N PRO A 392 -3.35 49.87 -19.30
CA PRO A 392 -2.57 50.18 -18.09
C PRO A 392 -1.77 48.97 -17.55
N VAL A 393 -2.16 47.76 -17.93
CA VAL A 393 -1.44 46.50 -17.69
C VAL A 393 -1.52 45.71 -18.99
N GLN A 394 -0.41 45.16 -19.48
CA GLN A 394 -0.43 44.28 -20.66
C GLN A 394 -1.19 42.98 -20.35
N PHE A 395 -2.07 42.55 -21.24
CA PHE A 395 -2.84 41.31 -21.11
C PHE A 395 -3.15 40.72 -22.49
N VAL A 396 -3.50 39.45 -22.54
CA VAL A 396 -4.05 38.80 -23.73
C VAL A 396 -5.55 38.55 -23.51
N GLU A 397 -6.37 39.02 -24.44
CA GLU A 397 -7.81 38.77 -24.41
C GLU A 397 -8.12 37.51 -25.20
N LEU A 398 -8.77 36.55 -24.54
CA LEU A 398 -9.20 35.29 -25.12
C LEU A 398 -10.72 35.19 -25.05
N SER A 399 -11.29 34.36 -25.93
CA SER A 399 -12.67 33.91 -25.75
C SER A 399 -12.84 33.25 -24.38
N ALA A 400 -14.02 33.40 -23.77
CA ALA A 400 -14.29 32.77 -22.49
C ALA A 400 -14.15 31.23 -22.59
N ALA A 401 -14.54 30.64 -23.72
CA ALA A 401 -14.37 29.21 -23.95
C ALA A 401 -12.89 28.80 -23.92
N LEU A 402 -12.01 29.47 -24.67
CA LEU A 402 -10.58 29.13 -24.69
C LEU A 402 -9.92 29.37 -23.33
N GLY A 403 -10.17 30.52 -22.71
CA GLY A 403 -9.66 30.85 -21.39
C GLY A 403 -10.06 29.79 -20.35
N GLY A 404 -11.33 29.39 -20.34
CA GLY A 404 -11.83 28.34 -19.44
C GLY A 404 -11.26 26.94 -19.73
N MET A 405 -10.98 26.61 -21.00
CA MET A 405 -10.33 25.35 -21.37
C MET A 405 -8.87 25.31 -20.92
N LEU A 406 -8.11 26.37 -21.18
CA LEU A 406 -6.71 26.49 -20.75
C LEU A 406 -6.59 26.52 -19.22
N ARG A 407 -7.50 27.24 -18.54
CA ARG A 407 -7.57 27.26 -17.08
C ARG A 407 -7.82 25.88 -16.49
N ARG A 408 -8.71 25.08 -17.10
CA ARG A 408 -8.88 23.67 -16.72
C ARG A 408 -7.63 22.84 -17.01
N GLY A 409 -6.95 23.12 -18.12
CA GLY A 409 -5.68 22.50 -18.51
C GLY A 409 -4.54 22.69 -17.50
N GLN A 410 -4.58 23.73 -16.65
CA GLN A 410 -3.63 23.87 -15.55
C GLN A 410 -3.77 22.76 -14.50
N LYS A 411 -4.98 22.22 -14.32
CA LYS A 411 -5.29 21.16 -13.35
C LYS A 411 -5.38 19.76 -13.97
N GLN A 412 -5.38 19.66 -15.30
CA GLN A 412 -5.56 18.41 -16.04
C GLN A 412 -4.67 18.41 -17.28
N ARG A 413 -3.93 17.34 -17.54
CA ARG A 413 -3.12 17.24 -18.77
C ARG A 413 -4.03 17.31 -20.01
N VAL A 414 -3.80 18.30 -20.85
CA VAL A 414 -4.54 18.53 -22.09
C VAL A 414 -3.57 18.78 -23.22
N ARG A 415 -3.93 18.30 -24.41
CA ARG A 415 -3.14 18.45 -25.62
C ARG A 415 -4.04 18.95 -26.74
N TYR A 416 -3.51 19.86 -27.54
CA TYR A 416 -4.17 20.31 -28.76
C TYR A 416 -3.98 19.27 -29.87
N ASP A 417 -5.07 18.80 -30.45
CA ASP A 417 -5.08 17.91 -31.61
C ASP A 417 -5.23 18.72 -32.89
N SER A 418 -4.16 18.78 -33.68
CA SER A 418 -4.09 19.50 -34.96
C SER A 418 -5.00 18.93 -36.05
N LEU A 419 -5.42 17.67 -35.96
CA LEU A 419 -6.31 17.05 -36.94
C LEU A 419 -7.76 17.47 -36.75
N THR A 420 -8.17 17.74 -35.50
CA THR A 420 -9.55 18.13 -35.18
C THR A 420 -9.70 19.56 -34.67
N ASP A 421 -8.61 20.31 -34.60
CA ASP A 421 -8.56 21.69 -34.10
C ASP A 421 -9.20 21.83 -32.71
N ARG A 422 -8.94 20.86 -31.82
CA ARG A 422 -9.58 20.78 -30.50
C ARG A 422 -8.61 20.43 -29.40
N LEU A 423 -8.83 21.01 -28.22
CA LEU A 423 -8.16 20.61 -26.98
C LEU A 423 -8.79 19.32 -26.45
N ARG A 424 -7.96 18.29 -26.30
CA ARG A 424 -8.34 16.99 -25.77
C ARG A 424 -7.62 16.74 -24.46
N VAL A 425 -8.28 16.03 -23.57
CA VAL A 425 -7.62 15.49 -22.38
C VAL A 425 -6.54 14.50 -22.86
N GLU A 426 -5.38 14.49 -22.20
CA GLU A 426 -4.33 13.51 -22.46
C GLU A 426 -4.29 12.49 -21.33
N ARG A 427 -4.28 11.19 -21.68
CA ARG A 427 -4.27 10.08 -20.72
C ARG A 427 -2.84 9.57 -20.55
N THR A 428 -2.19 9.92 -19.44
CA THR A 428 -0.80 9.46 -19.16
C THR A 428 -0.57 8.99 -17.73
N SER A 429 -1.60 8.81 -16.90
CA SER A 429 -1.40 8.46 -15.49
C SER A 429 -2.40 7.46 -14.96
N PHE A 430 -1.91 6.43 -14.29
CA PHE A 430 -2.70 5.55 -13.44
C PHE A 430 -3.11 6.29 -12.17
N ARG A 431 -4.20 5.87 -11.52
CA ARG A 431 -4.78 6.64 -10.39
C ARG A 431 -4.85 5.86 -9.09
N GLY A 432 -4.37 4.63 -9.09
CA GLY A 432 -4.17 3.80 -7.92
C GLY A 432 -3.13 2.72 -8.19
N PHE A 433 -2.91 1.86 -7.21
CA PHE A 433 -2.10 0.66 -7.36
C PHE A 433 -2.41 -0.34 -6.25
N ARG A 434 -2.04 -1.59 -6.47
CA ARG A 434 -1.99 -2.64 -5.46
C ARG A 434 -0.64 -3.31 -5.58
N LEU A 435 0.14 -3.29 -4.50
CA LEU A 435 1.43 -3.94 -4.44
C LEU A 435 1.43 -4.99 -3.34
N TYR A 436 2.24 -6.02 -3.51
CA TYR A 436 2.52 -7.02 -2.50
C TYR A 436 4.02 -7.09 -2.27
N THR A 437 4.39 -7.14 -1.00
CA THR A 437 5.77 -7.45 -0.59
C THR A 437 6.05 -8.95 -0.71
N GLU A 438 7.31 -9.34 -0.77
CA GLU A 438 7.72 -10.76 -0.75
C GLU A 438 7.41 -11.38 0.62
N THR A 439 7.74 -10.66 1.69
CA THR A 439 7.48 -11.10 3.06
C THR A 439 6.80 -10.01 3.89
N ILE A 440 6.03 -10.45 4.89
CA ILE A 440 5.32 -9.57 5.82
C ILE A 440 6.28 -8.63 6.59
N ASP A 441 7.53 -9.03 6.80
CA ASP A 441 8.54 -8.27 7.52
C ASP A 441 9.02 -7.03 6.74
N GLN A 442 8.85 -7.02 5.41
CA GLN A 442 9.26 -5.91 4.53
C GLN A 442 8.20 -4.80 4.46
N VAL A 443 6.94 -5.09 4.79
CA VAL A 443 5.81 -4.14 4.71
C VAL A 443 6.09 -2.83 5.45
N PRO A 444 6.57 -2.81 6.71
CA PRO A 444 6.80 -1.56 7.43
C PRO A 444 7.93 -0.70 6.81
N ALA A 445 8.93 -1.32 6.18
CA ALA A 445 10.00 -0.59 5.49
C ALA A 445 9.47 0.06 4.20
N LEU A 446 8.67 -0.67 3.43
CA LEU A 446 8.08 -0.17 2.20
C LEU A 446 7.07 0.96 2.46
N VAL A 447 6.24 0.84 3.51
CA VAL A 447 5.30 1.91 3.92
C VAL A 447 6.06 3.20 4.28
N ARG A 448 7.14 3.11 5.05
CA ARG A 448 7.98 4.28 5.38
C ARG A 448 8.63 4.90 4.14
N HIS A 449 9.05 4.08 3.18
CA HIS A 449 9.59 4.57 1.92
C HIS A 449 8.53 5.32 1.11
N MET A 450 7.31 4.80 1.02
CA MET A 450 6.17 5.46 0.37
C MET A 450 5.82 6.79 1.05
N GLN A 451 5.80 6.83 2.38
CA GLN A 451 5.59 8.07 3.14
C GLN A 451 6.69 9.11 2.89
N GLY A 452 7.95 8.68 2.76
CA GLY A 452 9.07 9.55 2.40
C GLY A 452 8.93 10.19 1.00
N LEU A 453 8.15 9.57 0.11
CA LEU A 453 7.77 10.10 -1.21
C LEU A 453 6.47 10.93 -1.16
N GLY A 454 5.94 11.21 0.03
CA GLY A 454 4.66 11.91 0.21
C GLY A 454 3.44 11.09 -0.24
N ILE A 455 3.53 9.76 -0.18
CA ILE A 455 2.44 8.83 -0.54
C ILE A 455 1.87 8.22 0.73
N ASP A 456 0.65 8.61 1.07
CA ASP A 456 -0.08 7.92 2.13
C ASP A 456 -0.62 6.60 1.61
N VAL A 457 -0.36 5.53 2.36
CA VAL A 457 -0.71 4.15 2.00
C VAL A 457 -1.47 3.46 3.12
N VAL A 458 -2.31 2.51 2.73
CA VAL A 458 -3.08 1.63 3.61
C VAL A 458 -2.46 0.24 3.58
N ALA A 459 -2.05 -0.26 4.74
CA ALA A 459 -1.50 -1.60 4.97
C ALA A 459 -1.75 -2.05 6.42
N GLN A 460 -1.70 -3.36 6.70
CA GLN A 460 -1.96 -3.94 8.03
C GLN A 460 -0.73 -3.87 8.98
N VAL A 461 -0.01 -2.75 9.00
CA VAL A 461 1.27 -2.60 9.74
C VAL A 461 1.11 -2.84 11.23
N GLY A 462 0.03 -2.35 11.84
CA GLY A 462 -0.17 -2.43 13.29
C GLY A 462 -0.31 -3.86 13.82
N THR A 463 -0.89 -4.78 13.05
CA THR A 463 -0.99 -6.20 13.44
C THR A 463 0.38 -6.89 13.33
N ILE A 464 1.13 -6.57 12.28
CA ILE A 464 2.46 -7.13 12.01
C ILE A 464 3.44 -6.73 13.11
N GLU A 465 3.51 -5.42 13.42
CA GLU A 465 4.44 -4.90 14.43
C GLU A 465 4.19 -5.47 15.82
N ARG A 466 2.91 -5.69 16.20
CA ARG A 466 2.57 -6.29 17.50
C ARG A 466 3.14 -7.69 17.66
N ILE A 467 3.14 -8.48 16.59
CA ILE A 467 3.62 -9.87 16.62
C ILE A 467 5.14 -9.91 16.62
N LEU A 468 5.79 -9.00 15.88
CA LEU A 468 7.24 -8.83 15.95
C LEU A 468 7.69 -8.38 17.35
N LEU A 469 6.97 -7.46 17.99
CA LEU A 469 7.25 -7.03 19.36
C LEU A 469 7.03 -8.15 20.37
N LEU A 470 5.99 -8.98 20.18
CA LEU A 470 5.74 -10.15 21.00
C LEU A 470 6.92 -11.14 20.91
N ASP A 471 7.36 -11.48 19.69
CA ASP A 471 8.49 -12.39 19.50
C ASP A 471 9.79 -11.86 20.15
N GLN A 472 10.11 -10.58 19.93
CA GLN A 472 11.27 -9.93 20.55
C GLN A 472 11.16 -9.89 22.08
N GLY A 473 9.98 -9.63 22.62
CA GLY A 473 9.71 -9.64 24.05
C GLY A 473 9.92 -11.02 24.67
N LEU A 474 9.37 -12.07 24.04
CA LEU A 474 9.52 -13.46 24.47
C LEU A 474 10.99 -13.91 24.41
N MET A 475 11.74 -13.53 23.36
CA MET A 475 13.18 -13.81 23.27
C MET A 475 13.96 -13.20 24.44
N ARG A 476 13.65 -11.95 24.81
CA ARG A 476 14.31 -11.26 25.93
C ARG A 476 14.02 -11.96 27.27
N LEU A 477 12.77 -12.35 27.50
CA LEU A 477 12.40 -13.10 28.71
C LEU A 477 13.11 -14.45 28.77
N PHE A 478 13.13 -15.18 27.66
CA PHE A 478 13.87 -16.44 27.55
C PHE A 478 15.36 -16.26 27.89
N LEU A 479 16.02 -15.24 27.34
CA LEU A 479 17.43 -14.96 27.60
C LEU A 479 17.70 -14.70 29.09
N ILE A 480 16.83 -13.94 29.77
CA ILE A 480 16.97 -13.66 31.21
C ILE A 480 16.89 -14.95 32.03
N ILE A 481 15.90 -15.80 31.74
CA ILE A 481 15.71 -17.08 32.46
C ILE A 481 16.88 -18.03 32.17
N ALA A 482 17.36 -18.07 30.92
CA ALA A 482 18.50 -18.89 30.52
C ALA A 482 19.80 -18.47 31.25
N ILE A 483 20.06 -17.17 31.40
CA ILE A 483 21.22 -16.65 32.14
C ILE A 483 21.12 -17.02 33.63
N ILE A 484 19.96 -16.82 34.25
CA ILE A 484 19.74 -17.16 35.67
C ILE A 484 19.89 -18.67 35.90
N GLY A 485 19.27 -19.49 35.04
CA GLY A 485 19.38 -20.95 35.10
C GLY A 485 20.81 -21.44 34.88
N GLY A 486 21.51 -20.90 33.89
CA GLY A 486 22.91 -21.22 33.60
C GLY A 486 23.86 -20.86 34.75
N ALA A 487 23.68 -19.70 35.37
CA ALA A 487 24.44 -19.30 36.55
C ALA A 487 24.19 -20.27 37.72
N GLY A 488 22.92 -20.62 37.99
CA GLY A 488 22.56 -21.60 39.01
C GLY A 488 23.18 -22.98 38.77
N ALA A 489 23.09 -23.50 37.54
CA ALA A 489 23.69 -24.78 37.16
C ALA A 489 25.21 -24.77 37.34
N SER A 490 25.87 -23.66 37.02
CA SER A 490 27.33 -23.50 37.17
C SER A 490 27.76 -23.59 38.62
N VAL A 491 27.01 -22.94 39.54
CA VAL A 491 27.27 -22.96 40.99
C VAL A 491 27.07 -24.37 41.55
N VAL A 492 26.01 -25.06 41.13
CA VAL A 492 25.73 -26.45 41.56
C VAL A 492 26.84 -27.39 41.10
N LEU A 493 27.23 -27.31 39.82
CA LEU A 493 28.34 -28.09 39.27
C LEU A 493 29.66 -27.82 39.98
N LEU A 494 29.99 -26.54 40.19
CA LEU A 494 31.23 -26.14 40.85
C LEU A 494 31.28 -26.68 42.29
N THR A 495 30.19 -26.50 43.06
CA THR A 495 30.12 -26.95 44.46
C THR A 495 30.24 -28.47 44.54
N SER A 496 29.59 -29.19 43.64
CA SER A 496 29.59 -30.65 43.67
C SER A 496 30.92 -31.26 43.21
N LEU A 497 31.50 -30.74 42.12
CA LEU A 497 32.84 -31.16 41.66
C LEU A 497 33.90 -30.84 42.72
N TYR A 498 33.81 -29.67 43.36
CA TYR A 498 34.68 -29.30 44.46
C TYR A 498 34.59 -30.31 45.61
N ALA A 499 33.37 -30.62 46.07
CA ALA A 499 33.16 -31.58 47.15
C ALA A 499 33.61 -33.00 46.77
N ALA A 500 33.48 -33.40 45.50
CA ALA A 500 33.94 -34.70 45.02
C ALA A 500 35.48 -34.82 45.05
N VAL A 501 36.20 -33.75 44.68
CA VAL A 501 37.67 -33.70 44.77
C VAL A 501 38.14 -33.76 46.22
N GLU A 502 37.51 -32.98 47.11
CA GLU A 502 37.86 -32.95 48.53
C GLU A 502 37.67 -34.32 49.20
N ARG A 503 36.55 -35.01 48.94
CA ARG A 503 36.30 -36.37 49.44
C ARG A 503 37.32 -37.41 48.93
N LYS A 504 37.92 -37.19 47.76
CA LYS A 504 38.82 -38.15 47.08
C LYS A 504 40.29 -37.78 47.19
N GLN A 505 40.61 -36.76 47.98
CA GLN A 505 41.96 -36.24 48.13
C GLN A 505 42.97 -37.30 48.59
N ALA A 506 42.59 -38.17 49.54
CA ALA A 506 43.45 -39.25 50.03
C ALA A 506 43.71 -40.33 48.94
N SER A 507 42.66 -40.78 48.26
CA SER A 507 42.78 -41.78 47.18
C SER A 507 43.57 -41.26 45.97
N LEU A 508 43.40 -39.98 45.61
CA LEU A 508 44.18 -39.32 44.56
C LEU A 508 45.66 -39.13 44.95
N GLY A 509 45.93 -38.95 46.25
CA GLY A 509 47.28 -38.93 46.81
C GLY A 509 48.01 -40.26 46.61
N HIS A 510 47.35 -41.39 46.89
CA HIS A 510 47.91 -42.72 46.64
C HIS A 510 48.16 -42.99 45.15
N LEU A 511 47.25 -42.55 44.28
CA LEU A 511 47.41 -42.67 42.82
C LEU A 511 48.60 -41.86 42.28
N ARG A 512 48.94 -40.71 42.89
CA ARG A 512 50.17 -39.94 42.56
C ARG A 512 51.45 -40.71 42.87
N ILE A 513 51.49 -41.42 43.99
CA ILE A 513 52.66 -42.20 44.41
C ILE A 513 52.90 -43.37 43.44
N LEU A 514 51.84 -43.90 42.84
CA LEU A 514 51.88 -44.95 41.82
C LEU A 514 52.28 -44.45 40.41
N GLY A 515 52.63 -43.16 40.26
CA GLY A 515 53.21 -42.62 39.03
C GLY A 515 52.25 -41.84 38.11
N ILE A 516 51.03 -41.54 38.56
CA ILE A 516 50.08 -40.72 37.78
C ILE A 516 50.52 -39.25 37.75
N SER A 517 50.53 -38.64 36.56
CA SER A 517 51.06 -37.30 36.34
C SER A 517 50.12 -36.19 36.86
N ARG A 518 50.66 -34.99 37.13
CA ARG A 518 49.86 -33.82 37.53
C ARG A 518 48.80 -33.43 36.48
N GLY A 519 49.07 -33.68 35.20
CA GLY A 519 48.14 -33.43 34.11
C GLY A 519 46.93 -34.37 34.13
N ASP A 520 47.14 -35.62 34.52
CA ASP A 520 46.08 -36.64 34.55
C ASP A 520 45.04 -36.36 35.64
N ILE A 521 45.49 -35.78 36.77
CA ILE A 521 44.63 -35.34 37.89
C ILE A 521 43.80 -34.12 37.50
N PHE A 522 44.36 -33.22 36.68
CA PHE A 522 43.63 -32.06 36.16
C PHE A 522 42.52 -32.47 35.18
N VAL A 523 42.79 -33.45 34.33
CA VAL A 523 41.87 -33.90 33.28
C VAL A 523 40.72 -34.76 33.83
N PHE A 524 40.89 -35.36 35.01
CA PHE A 524 39.88 -36.24 35.62
C PHE A 524 38.54 -35.53 35.92
N PRO A 525 38.46 -34.40 36.67
CA PRO A 525 37.21 -33.66 36.87
C PRO A 525 36.61 -33.09 35.58
N VAL A 526 37.45 -32.82 34.56
CA VAL A 526 37.01 -32.32 33.25
C VAL A 526 36.21 -33.39 32.51
N TYR A 527 36.70 -34.63 32.48
CA TYR A 527 35.93 -35.73 31.88
C TYR A 527 34.63 -36.02 32.64
N GLN A 528 34.63 -35.93 33.97
CA GLN A 528 33.42 -36.14 34.75
C GLN A 528 32.35 -35.08 34.45
N ALA A 529 32.75 -33.81 34.47
CA ALA A 529 31.86 -32.70 34.17
C ALA A 529 31.32 -32.79 32.73
N LEU A 530 32.16 -33.18 31.78
CA LEU A 530 31.78 -33.36 30.38
C LEU A 530 30.74 -34.50 30.22
N ILE A 531 30.99 -35.66 30.81
CA ILE A 531 30.06 -36.80 30.77
C ILE A 531 28.73 -36.42 31.42
N MET A 532 28.75 -35.81 32.61
CA MET A 532 27.52 -35.38 33.29
C MET A 532 26.75 -34.35 32.48
N ALA A 533 27.42 -33.38 31.85
CA ALA A 533 26.77 -32.38 31.00
C ALA A 533 26.11 -33.01 29.77
N LEU A 534 26.79 -33.93 29.08
CA LEU A 534 26.22 -34.63 27.92
C LEU A 534 25.00 -35.47 28.30
N VAL A 535 25.09 -36.23 29.40
CA VAL A 535 23.96 -37.05 29.87
C VAL A 535 22.81 -36.16 30.35
N ALA A 536 23.09 -35.04 31.02
CA ALA A 536 22.08 -34.10 31.46
C ALA A 536 21.37 -33.40 30.27
N VAL A 537 22.12 -32.99 29.23
CA VAL A 537 21.53 -32.44 28.00
C VAL A 537 20.63 -33.47 27.33
N ALA A 538 21.08 -34.73 27.22
CA ALA A 538 20.27 -35.80 26.65
C ALA A 538 18.99 -36.06 27.47
N ALA A 539 19.10 -36.08 28.81
CA ALA A 539 17.95 -36.24 29.71
C ALA A 539 16.99 -35.03 29.66
N ALA A 540 17.52 -33.81 29.53
CA ALA A 540 16.74 -32.60 29.35
C ALA A 540 15.99 -32.61 28.03
N ALA A 541 16.65 -32.99 26.93
CA ALA A 541 16.03 -33.11 25.62
C ALA A 541 14.93 -34.18 25.62
N LEU A 542 15.21 -35.37 26.18
CA LEU A 542 14.22 -36.44 26.28
C LEU A 542 12.99 -36.01 27.07
N SER A 543 13.18 -35.41 28.25
CA SER A 543 12.06 -34.92 29.07
C SER A 543 11.31 -33.78 28.40
N ALA A 544 12.00 -32.85 27.74
CA ALA A 544 11.39 -31.78 26.95
C ALA A 544 10.53 -32.32 25.79
N HIS A 545 11.00 -33.33 25.04
CA HIS A 545 10.21 -33.97 23.97
C HIS A 545 8.98 -34.71 24.50
N ILE A 546 9.11 -35.42 25.62
CA ILE A 546 7.97 -36.08 26.28
C ILE A 546 6.91 -35.03 26.67
N ILE A 547 7.34 -33.92 27.29
CA ILE A 547 6.45 -32.85 27.71
C ILE A 547 5.86 -32.12 26.49
N ALA A 548 6.64 -31.86 25.44
CA ALA A 548 6.17 -31.25 24.20
C ALA A 548 5.11 -32.12 23.51
N ALA A 549 5.32 -33.44 23.44
CA ALA A 549 4.32 -34.37 22.92
C ALA A 549 3.03 -34.36 23.76
N LEU A 550 3.15 -34.28 25.09
CA LEU A 550 2.00 -34.15 25.98
C LEU A 550 1.24 -32.84 25.72
N ILE A 551 1.95 -31.71 25.59
CA ILE A 551 1.34 -30.41 25.29
C ILE A 551 0.61 -30.45 23.94
N ASN A 552 1.26 -30.96 22.90
CA ASN A 552 0.69 -31.00 21.55
C ASN A 552 -0.55 -31.92 21.48
N THR A 553 -0.60 -33.01 22.25
CA THR A 553 -1.78 -33.90 22.29
C THR A 553 -2.93 -33.34 23.13
N PHE A 554 -2.66 -32.75 24.30
CA PHE A 554 -3.71 -32.27 25.21
C PHE A 554 -4.31 -30.92 24.82
N GLN A 555 -3.57 -30.08 24.09
CA GLN A 555 -3.91 -28.65 23.95
C GLN A 555 -4.19 -28.21 22.51
N ALA A 556 -3.82 -29.01 21.49
CA ALA A 556 -4.13 -28.70 20.09
C ALA A 556 -5.64 -28.61 19.82
N GLU A 557 -6.46 -29.39 20.54
CA GLU A 557 -7.92 -29.41 20.35
C GLU A 557 -8.63 -28.18 20.95
N GLN A 558 -8.04 -27.51 21.96
CA GLN A 558 -8.69 -26.42 22.70
C GLN A 558 -8.35 -25.01 22.18
N LEU A 559 -7.21 -24.83 21.53
CA LEU A 559 -6.73 -23.51 21.10
C LEU A 559 -7.02 -23.18 19.62
N GLY A 560 -7.47 -24.16 18.82
CA GLY A 560 -7.84 -23.94 17.41
C GLY A 560 -6.69 -23.51 16.50
N LEU A 561 -5.45 -23.48 16.99
CA LEU A 561 -4.24 -23.15 16.24
C LEU A 561 -3.85 -24.32 15.34
N LYS A 562 -3.53 -24.02 14.08
CA LYS A 562 -3.00 -25.02 13.14
C LYS A 562 -1.51 -25.22 13.38
N GLY A 563 -1.09 -26.47 13.60
CA GLY A 563 0.31 -26.87 13.74
C GLY A 563 0.70 -27.29 15.16
N ASP A 564 1.98 -27.68 15.31
CA ASP A 564 2.55 -28.08 16.60
C ASP A 564 2.79 -26.84 17.49
N ILE A 565 2.11 -26.76 18.62
CA ILE A 565 2.20 -25.62 19.56
C ILE A 565 3.59 -25.54 20.20
N CYS A 566 4.18 -26.68 20.54
CA CYS A 566 5.54 -26.77 21.05
C CYS A 566 6.42 -27.50 20.03
N ARG A 567 7.30 -26.75 19.36
CA ARG A 567 8.24 -27.28 18.37
C ARG A 567 9.67 -26.92 18.75
N ILE A 568 10.39 -27.90 19.30
CA ILE A 568 11.80 -27.74 19.68
C ILE A 568 12.65 -27.92 18.43
N THR A 569 13.32 -26.85 17.98
CA THR A 569 14.15 -26.86 16.78
C THR A 569 15.49 -27.57 17.01
N LEU A 570 16.13 -28.02 15.94
CA LEU A 570 17.48 -28.63 16.04
C LEU A 570 18.49 -27.60 16.57
N ASP A 571 18.35 -26.34 16.16
CA ASP A 571 19.21 -25.23 16.57
C ASP A 571 19.17 -25.04 18.09
N ALA A 572 17.99 -25.13 18.71
CA ALA A 572 17.84 -25.04 20.15
C ALA A 572 18.64 -26.13 20.89
N HIS A 573 18.67 -27.36 20.36
CA HIS A 573 19.46 -28.45 20.94
C HIS A 573 20.96 -28.18 20.82
N VAL A 574 21.41 -27.64 19.68
CA VAL A 574 22.81 -27.26 19.46
C VAL A 574 23.22 -26.17 20.43
N TYR A 575 22.44 -25.10 20.58
CA TYR A 575 22.73 -24.03 21.52
C TYR A 575 22.73 -24.53 22.97
N ALA A 576 21.74 -25.35 23.37
CA ALA A 576 21.69 -25.93 24.70
C ALA A 576 22.93 -26.80 25.00
N CYS A 577 23.36 -27.60 24.01
CA CYS A 577 24.57 -28.41 24.13
C CYS A 577 25.82 -27.55 24.28
N LEU A 578 26.00 -26.52 23.43
CA LEU A 578 27.14 -25.61 23.50
C LEU A 578 27.21 -24.85 24.82
N ILE A 579 26.07 -24.34 25.32
CA ILE A 579 25.99 -23.64 26.60
C ILE A 579 26.32 -24.61 27.75
N ALA A 580 25.74 -25.81 27.77
CA ALA A 580 26.00 -26.79 28.81
C ALA A 580 27.48 -27.24 28.84
N LEU A 581 28.08 -27.44 27.66
CA LEU A 581 29.50 -27.74 27.53
C LEU A 581 30.38 -26.58 28.02
N GLY A 582 30.03 -25.34 27.66
CA GLY A 582 30.75 -24.14 28.13
C GLY A 582 30.68 -23.97 29.65
N LEU A 583 29.49 -24.08 30.24
CA LEU A 583 29.31 -23.98 31.69
C LEU A 583 30.06 -25.12 32.41
N SER A 584 29.95 -26.35 31.91
CA SER A 584 30.66 -27.50 32.44
C SER A 584 32.18 -27.34 32.39
N PHE A 585 32.70 -26.85 31.27
CA PHE A 585 34.12 -26.57 31.10
C PHE A 585 34.61 -25.50 32.08
N THR A 586 33.88 -24.38 32.22
CA THR A 586 34.25 -23.31 33.15
C THR A 586 34.23 -23.78 34.61
N SER A 587 33.15 -24.43 35.06
CA SER A 587 33.06 -24.96 36.43
C SER A 587 34.13 -26.02 36.71
N SER A 588 34.40 -26.90 35.76
CA SER A 588 35.41 -27.94 35.91
C SER A 588 36.84 -27.39 35.89
N PHE A 589 37.11 -26.38 35.06
CA PHE A 589 38.41 -25.70 35.03
C PHE A 589 38.78 -25.10 36.40
N PHE A 590 37.82 -24.44 37.07
CA PHE A 590 38.02 -23.91 38.43
C PHE A 590 38.24 -25.01 39.47
N ALA A 591 37.47 -26.11 39.40
CA ALA A 591 37.65 -27.25 40.29
C ALA A 591 39.01 -27.95 40.09
N ALA A 592 39.42 -28.17 38.84
CA ALA A 592 40.66 -28.83 38.46
C ALA A 592 41.90 -28.00 38.82
N LEU A 593 41.88 -26.68 38.63
CA LEU A 593 42.96 -25.78 39.07
C LEU A 593 43.24 -25.91 40.56
N ARG A 594 42.20 -26.06 41.38
CA ARG A 594 42.35 -26.22 42.82
C ARG A 594 42.84 -27.61 43.20
N ALA A 595 42.37 -28.67 42.52
CA ALA A 595 42.84 -30.04 42.72
C ALA A 595 44.36 -30.18 42.53
N THR A 596 44.93 -29.47 41.55
CA THR A 596 46.38 -29.49 41.29
C THR A 596 47.23 -28.79 42.35
N ARG A 597 46.64 -27.92 43.19
CA ARG A 597 47.33 -27.20 44.27
C ARG A 597 47.44 -28.00 45.57
N ILE A 598 46.88 -29.20 45.62
CA ILE A 598 46.93 -30.05 46.80
C ILE A 598 48.30 -30.75 46.89
N ASP A 599 49.02 -30.53 47.99
CA ASP A 599 50.33 -31.14 48.25
C ASP A 599 50.13 -32.57 48.80
N PRO A 600 50.72 -33.61 48.18
CA PRO A 600 50.52 -35.01 48.58
C PRO A 600 51.01 -35.29 50.01
N ALA A 601 51.90 -34.46 50.54
CA ALA A 601 52.36 -34.56 51.92
C ALA A 601 51.27 -34.18 52.95
N ASP A 602 50.33 -33.30 52.59
CA ASP A 602 49.23 -32.90 53.48
C ASP A 602 48.07 -33.90 53.47
N ALA A 603 47.87 -34.60 52.34
CA ALA A 603 46.83 -35.62 52.21
C ALA A 603 47.08 -36.87 53.09
N MET A 604 48.34 -37.19 53.40
CA MET A 604 48.71 -38.33 54.24
C MET A 604 48.81 -37.99 55.73
N ARG A 605 48.65 -36.72 56.13
CA ARG A 605 48.70 -36.29 57.54
C ARG A 605 47.35 -36.37 58.26
N GLN A 606 46.28 -36.69 57.54
CA GLN A 606 44.90 -36.72 58.06
C GLN A 606 44.34 -38.14 58.28
N GLU A 607 45.11 -39.19 57.96
CA GLU A 607 44.93 -40.55 58.51
C GLU A 607 45.82 -40.71 59.74
#